data_AF-A0A535AA84-F1
#
_entry.id   AF-A0A535AA84-F1
#
_cell.length_a   1.000
_cell.length_b   1.000
_cell.length_c   1.000
_cell.angle_alpha   90.00
_cell.angle_beta   90.00
_cell.angle_gamma   90.00
#
_symmetry.space_group_name_H-M   'P 1'
#
loop_
_entity.id
_entity.type
_entity.pdbx_description
1 polymer ?
#
loop_
_entity_poly.entity_id
_entity_poly.type
_entity_poly.pdbx_seq_one_letter_code
_entity_poly.pdbx_strand_id
1 'polypeptide(L)'
;AALTELLQRRVDAVIHDAPVMLWLAANEAELAPVLKPLNQESLGWGMRRSDEELRAAVNGVLARWRADGTREQILSRWIPYWSRLEDEAGKR
;
A
#
# COMPACT_ATOMS: atom_id res chain seq x y z
N ALA A 1 18.79 0.38 -5.03
CA ALA A 1 19.34 -0.88 -4.48
C ALA A 1 18.66 -2.07 -5.15
N ALA A 2 17.50 -2.59 -4.69
CA ALA A 2 16.85 -3.75 -5.33
C ALA A 2 16.39 -3.53 -6.78
N LEU A 3 15.78 -2.37 -7.08
CA LEU A 3 15.36 -2.03 -8.44
C LEU A 3 16.54 -1.93 -9.42
N THR A 4 17.67 -1.42 -8.93
CA THR A 4 18.91 -1.30 -9.70
C THR A 4 19.43 -2.68 -10.12
N GLU A 5 19.35 -3.67 -9.22
CA GLU A 5 19.71 -5.06 -9.55
C GLU A 5 18.83 -5.63 -10.66
N LEU A 6 17.52 -5.34 -10.61
CA LEU A 6 16.55 -5.79 -11.62
C LEU A 6 16.85 -5.15 -12.99
N LEU A 7 17.05 -3.83 -13.03
CA LEU A 7 17.38 -3.10 -14.27
C LEU A 7 18.72 -3.55 -14.87
N GLN A 8 19.69 -3.88 -14.01
CA GLN A 8 21.00 -4.40 -14.42
C GLN A 8 20.99 -5.91 -14.70
N ARG A 9 19.80 -6.55 -14.67
CA ARG A 9 19.61 -7.98 -14.92
C ARG A 9 20.44 -8.89 -14.01
N ARG A 10 20.68 -8.46 -12.78
CA ARG A 10 21.36 -9.27 -11.74
C ARG A 10 20.38 -10.10 -10.90
N VAL A 11 19.10 -9.76 -10.95
CA VAL A 11 17.99 -10.55 -10.39
C VAL A 11 16.85 -10.59 -11.40
N ASP A 12 16.04 -11.65 -11.36
CA ASP A 12 14.90 -11.83 -12.27
C ASP A 12 13.61 -11.15 -11.77
N ALA A 13 13.48 -10.95 -10.45
CA ALA A 13 12.30 -10.39 -9.83
C ALA A 13 12.64 -9.66 -8.51
N VAL A 14 11.78 -8.71 -8.15
CA VAL A 14 11.77 -8.03 -6.85
C VAL A 14 10.39 -8.20 -6.24
N ILE A 15 10.35 -8.57 -4.96
CA ILE A 15 9.11 -8.65 -4.17
C ILE A 15 9.04 -7.41 -3.28
N HIS A 16 7.90 -6.73 -3.29
CA HIS A 16 7.67 -5.53 -2.49
C HIS A 16 6.16 -5.29 -2.33
N ASP A 17 5.79 -4.44 -1.37
CA ASP A 17 4.42 -3.97 -1.14
C ASP A 17 3.75 -3.45 -2.43
N ALA A 18 2.48 -3.83 -2.63
CA ALA A 18 1.75 -3.53 -3.84
C ALA A 18 1.67 -2.03 -4.20
N PRO A 19 1.44 -1.09 -3.25
CA PRO A 19 1.40 0.34 -3.58
C PRO A 19 2.75 0.87 -4.10
N VAL A 20 3.86 0.40 -3.52
CA VAL A 20 5.20 0.80 -3.95
C VAL A 20 5.49 0.26 -5.34
N MET A 21 5.13 -1.01 -5.61
CA MET A 21 5.34 -1.61 -6.93
C MET A 21 4.54 -0.94 -8.03
N LEU A 22 3.29 -0.58 -7.77
CA LEU A 22 2.47 0.14 -8.73
C LEU A 22 2.99 1.54 -8.99
N TRP A 23 3.44 2.25 -7.95
CA TRP A 23 4.06 3.55 -8.13
C TRP A 23 5.34 3.45 -8.98
N LEU A 24 6.20 2.47 -8.70
CA LEU A 24 7.42 2.26 -9.48
C LEU A 24 7.11 1.89 -10.93
N ALA A 25 6.20 0.94 -11.17
CA ALA A 25 5.78 0.56 -12.52
C ALA A 25 5.13 1.72 -13.29
N ALA A 26 4.43 2.63 -12.62
CA ALA A 26 3.86 3.80 -13.26
C ALA A 26 4.92 4.84 -13.68
N ASN A 27 6.12 4.80 -13.08
CA ASN A 27 7.21 5.75 -13.35
C ASN A 27 8.38 5.14 -14.14
N GLU A 28 8.43 3.82 -14.31
CA GLU A 28 9.52 3.09 -14.97
C GLU A 28 8.99 2.31 -16.17
N ALA A 29 9.15 2.87 -17.38
CA ALA A 29 8.56 2.32 -18.61
C ALA A 29 9.06 0.92 -19.01
N GLU A 30 10.19 0.47 -18.46
CA GLU A 30 10.81 -0.83 -18.78
C GLU A 30 10.39 -1.97 -17.82
N LEU A 31 9.58 -1.67 -16.81
CA LEU A 31 9.20 -2.64 -15.78
C LEU A 31 7.70 -2.94 -15.81
N ALA A 32 7.35 -4.20 -15.59
CA ALA A 32 5.97 -4.65 -15.51
C ALA A 32 5.67 -5.24 -14.12
N PRO A 33 4.61 -4.79 -13.43
CA PRO A 33 4.22 -5.37 -12.15
C PRO A 33 3.48 -6.70 -12.37
N VAL A 34 3.81 -7.70 -11.57
CA VAL A 34 3.02 -8.94 -11.49
C VAL A 34 1.91 -8.72 -10.47
N LEU A 35 0.68 -8.51 -10.93
CA LEU A 35 -0.50 -8.24 -10.09
C LEU A 35 -1.07 -9.52 -9.46
N LYS A 36 -0.22 -10.29 -8.80
CA LYS A 36 -0.61 -11.48 -8.03
C LYS A 36 -0.09 -11.36 -6.60
N PRO A 37 -0.93 -10.93 -5.65
CA PRO A 37 -0.54 -10.79 -4.26
C PRO A 37 -0.01 -12.11 -3.69
N LEU A 38 1.11 -12.05 -2.97
CA LEU A 38 1.67 -13.20 -2.27
C LEU A 38 1.01 -13.41 -0.90
N ASN A 39 0.55 -12.31 -0.29
CA ASN A 39 -0.13 -12.26 1.00
C ASN A 39 -1.15 -11.10 1.03
N GLN A 40 -1.89 -11.02 2.13
CA GLN A 40 -2.69 -9.85 2.50
C GLN A 40 -2.09 -9.24 3.76
N GLU A 41 -1.89 -7.92 3.74
CA GLU A 41 -1.26 -7.19 4.83
C GLU A 41 -2.17 -6.06 5.29
N SER A 42 -2.74 -6.21 6.49
CA SER A 42 -3.49 -5.12 7.12
C SER A 42 -2.50 -4.15 7.76
N LEU A 43 -2.35 -2.97 7.15
CA LEU A 43 -1.52 -1.91 7.71
C LEU A 43 -2.18 -1.29 8.95
N GLY A 44 -1.37 -1.06 9.97
CA GLY A 44 -1.78 -0.48 11.24
C GLY A 44 -0.75 0.51 11.79
N TRP A 45 -1.20 1.39 12.68
CA TRP A 45 -0.33 2.35 13.35
C TRP A 45 0.25 1.71 14.61
N GLY A 46 1.58 1.51 14.63
CA GLY A 46 2.30 0.96 15.77
C GLY A 46 2.38 1.95 16.92
N MET A 47 2.09 1.50 18.14
CA MET A 47 2.11 2.32 19.36
C MET A 47 2.47 1.48 20.59
N ARG A 48 2.79 2.14 21.71
CA ARG A 48 3.06 1.44 22.98
C ARG A 48 1.80 0.70 23.43
N ARG A 49 1.98 -0.55 23.88
CA ARG A 49 0.86 -1.43 24.29
C ARG A 49 -0.02 -0.85 25.40
N SER A 50 0.56 -0.09 26.32
CA SER A 50 -0.14 0.52 27.46
C SER A 50 -0.79 1.87 27.14
N ASP A 51 -0.60 2.40 25.94
CA ASP A 51 -1.04 3.76 25.57
C ASP A 51 -2.46 3.71 24.98
N GLU A 52 -3.45 3.43 25.85
CA GLU A 52 -4.83 3.22 25.42
C GLU A 52 -5.51 4.50 24.94
N GLU A 53 -5.12 5.64 25.50
CA GLU A 53 -5.63 6.95 25.10
C GLU A 53 -5.23 7.29 23.66
N LEU A 54 -3.94 7.15 23.33
CA LEU A 54 -3.47 7.36 21.96
C LEU A 54 -4.14 6.39 20.98
N ARG A 55 -4.28 5.12 21.38
CA ARG A 55 -4.97 4.10 20.57
C ARG A 55 -6.40 4.51 20.27
N ALA A 56 -7.15 4.96 21.28
CA ALA A 56 -8.53 5.38 21.13
C ALA A 56 -8.64 6.62 20.23
N ALA A 57 -7.77 7.61 20.44
CA ALA A 57 -7.74 8.84 19.65
C ALA A 57 -7.46 8.56 18.17
N VAL A 58 -6.42 7.76 17.86
CA VAL A 58 -6.07 7.38 16.48
C VAL A 58 -7.20 6.59 15.82
N ASN A 59 -7.76 5.59 16.51
CA ASN A 59 -8.89 4.83 15.97
C ASN A 59 -10.11 5.71 15.70
N GLY A 60 -10.38 6.70 16.55
CA GLY A 60 -11.43 7.70 16.34
C GLY A 60 -11.21 8.55 15.09
N VAL A 61 -9.97 9.01 14.85
CA VAL A 61 -9.61 9.74 13.62
C VAL A 61 -9.83 8.85 12.39
N LEU A 62 -9.31 7.62 12.41
CA LEU A 62 -9.43 6.69 11.28
C LEU A 62 -10.90 6.32 11.00
N ALA A 63 -11.73 6.22 12.03
CA ALA A 63 -13.16 6.00 11.87
C ALA A 63 -13.86 7.19 11.21
N ARG A 64 -13.55 8.42 11.62
CA ARG A 64 -14.08 9.63 10.97
C ARG A 64 -13.66 9.71 9.50
N TRP A 65 -12.39 9.47 9.20
CA TRP A 65 -11.88 9.52 7.82
C TRP A 65 -12.56 8.53 6.88
N ARG A 66 -12.99 7.36 7.39
CA ARG A 66 -13.80 6.41 6.61
C ARG A 66 -15.24 6.86 6.44
N ALA A 67 -15.79 7.62 7.39
CA ALA A 67 -17.16 8.08 7.35
C ALA A 67 -17.35 9.35 6.50
N ASP A 68 -16.34 10.23 6.47
CA ASP A 68 -16.42 11.54 5.79
C ASP A 68 -15.76 11.57 4.40
N GLY A 69 -15.14 10.47 3.96
CA GLY A 69 -14.49 10.37 2.66
C GLY A 69 -13.04 10.88 2.64
N THR A 70 -12.49 11.34 3.76
CA THR A 70 -11.10 11.82 3.83
C THR A 70 -10.11 10.73 3.44
N ARG A 71 -10.38 9.47 3.82
CA ARG A 71 -9.54 8.33 3.45
C ARG A 71 -9.43 8.20 1.94
N GLU A 72 -10.56 8.22 1.24
CA GLU A 72 -10.64 8.05 -0.21
C GLU A 72 -9.96 9.22 -0.93
N GLN A 73 -10.10 10.45 -0.42
CA GLN A 73 -9.37 11.63 -0.92
C GLN A 73 -7.84 11.48 -0.79
N ILE A 74 -7.36 10.96 0.34
CA ILE A 74 -5.93 10.72 0.55
C ILE A 74 -5.44 9.62 -0.40
N LEU A 75 -6.13 8.48 -0.47
CA LEU A 75 -5.71 7.33 -1.27
C LEU A 75 -5.74 7.66 -2.76
N SER A 76 -6.78 8.34 -3.25
CA SER A 76 -6.86 8.76 -4.66
C SER A 76 -5.77 9.74 -5.05
N ARG A 77 -5.28 10.57 -4.12
CA ARG A 77 -4.20 11.52 -4.40
C ARG A 77 -2.83 10.86 -4.49
N TRP A 78 -2.56 9.87 -3.64
CA TRP A 78 -1.20 9.34 -3.45
C TRP A 78 -0.98 7.94 -4.04
N ILE A 79 -2.04 7.15 -4.24
CA ILE A 79 -1.95 5.78 -4.73
C ILE A 79 -2.73 5.69 -6.06
N PRO A 80 -2.02 5.72 -7.20
CA PRO A 80 -2.63 5.45 -8.49
C PRO A 80 -3.32 4.08 -8.49
N TYR A 81 -4.52 4.01 -9.10
CA TYR A 81 -5.30 2.77 -9.21
C TYR A 81 -5.69 2.11 -7.87
N TRP A 82 -5.76 2.87 -6.76
CA TRP A 82 -6.02 2.31 -5.44
C TRP A 82 -7.32 1.49 -5.35
N SER A 83 -8.38 1.87 -6.06
CA SER A 83 -9.65 1.13 -6.04
C SER A 83 -9.49 -0.29 -6.58
N ARG A 84 -8.69 -0.44 -7.66
CA ARG A 84 -8.36 -1.76 -8.23
C ARG A 84 -7.56 -2.60 -7.23
N LEU A 85 -6.66 -2.00 -6.45
CA LEU A 85 -5.93 -2.70 -5.40
C LEU A 85 -6.85 -3.21 -4.30
N GLU A 86 -7.81 -2.38 -3.88
CA GLU A 86 -8.78 -2.74 -2.84
C GLU A 86 -9.69 -3.89 -3.30
N ASP A 87 -10.19 -3.82 -4.53
CA ASP A 87 -11.02 -4.88 -5.11
C ASP A 87 -10.28 -6.23 -5.20
N GLU A 88 -9.02 -6.22 -5.64
CA GLU A 88 -8.20 -7.44 -5.70
C GLU A 88 -7.90 -8.00 -4.31
N ALA A 89 -7.73 -7.14 -3.29
CA ALA A 89 -7.57 -7.58 -1.92
C ALA A 89 -8.84 -8.22 -1.35
N GLY A 90 -10.04 -7.77 -1.76
CA GLY A 90 -11.33 -8.26 -1.24
C GLY A 90 -11.88 -9.54 -1.88
N LYS A 91 -11.31 -10.04 -2.99
CA LYS A 91 -11.84 -11.17 -3.78
C LYS A 91 -11.58 -12.59 -3.20
N ARG A 92 -11.42 -12.76 -1.89
CA ARG A 92 -11.26 -14.10 -1.27
C ARG A 92 -12.07 -14.27 0.00
#